data_AF-A0A3S4UQ26-F1
#
_entry.id   AF-A0A3S4UQ26-F1
#
_cell.length_a   1.000
_cell.length_b   1.000
_cell.length_c   1.000
_cell.angle_alpha   90.00
_cell.angle_beta   90.00
_cell.angle_gamma   90.00
#
_symmetry.space_group_name_H-M   'P 1'
#
loop_
_entity.id
_entity.type
_entity.pdbx_description
1 polymer ?
#
loop_
_entity_poly.entity_id
_entity_poly.type
_entity_poly.pdbx_seq_one_letter_code
_entity_poly.pdbx_strand_id
1 'polypeptide(L)'
;MNPSPTAETIDRVLLAVDLVPSGRVVSYSDVAELVGTSARRVGRIMAVSGHDVCWWRVVTVSGDLPIGLTARAVERWRQEGIPVKASGRGCRIAGCRADLVGWARAYLSALAAAGEPSRQDHPDQQPQDALRPGGQPPGRRTQCVDPSSSSLLGASPTSDGDSG
;
A
#
# COMPACT_ATOMS: atom_id res chain seq x y z
N MET A 1 10.41 21.88 19.28
CA MET A 1 9.82 20.52 19.20
C MET A 1 9.23 20.31 17.81
N ASN A 2 9.65 19.28 17.07
CA ASN A 2 8.92 18.86 15.87
C ASN A 2 7.77 17.95 16.34
N PRO A 3 6.49 18.24 16.06
CA PRO A 3 5.40 17.40 16.52
C PRO A 3 5.60 15.99 15.96
N SER A 4 5.47 14.99 16.83
CA SER A 4 5.40 13.58 16.43
C SER A 4 4.34 13.43 15.33
N PRO A 5 4.57 12.57 14.33
CA PRO A 5 3.55 12.31 13.33
C PRO A 5 2.25 11.87 14.03
N THR A 6 1.13 12.50 13.67
CA THR A 6 -0.19 12.09 14.17
C THR A 6 -0.51 10.69 13.65
N ALA A 7 -1.31 9.92 14.38
CA ALA A 7 -1.76 8.58 13.94
C ALA A 7 -2.38 8.63 12.54
N GLU A 8 -3.21 9.64 12.27
CA GLU A 8 -3.79 9.89 10.94
C GLU A 8 -2.74 10.09 9.85
N THR A 9 -1.64 10.80 10.13
CA THR A 9 -0.55 10.96 9.14
C THR A 9 0.16 9.64 8.89
N ILE A 10 0.34 8.81 9.93
CA ILE A 10 0.95 7.48 9.80
C ILE A 10 0.08 6.61 8.89
N ASP A 11 -1.22 6.52 9.19
CA ASP A 11 -2.16 5.68 8.44
C ASP A 11 -2.24 6.11 6.97
N ARG A 12 -2.28 7.42 6.71
CA ARG A 12 -2.25 7.97 5.34
C ARG A 12 -0.98 7.62 4.58
N VAL A 13 0.18 7.70 5.23
CA VAL A 13 1.46 7.30 4.60
C VAL A 13 1.47 5.81 4.31
N LEU A 14 1.07 4.97 5.26
CA LEU A 14 1.05 3.52 5.08
C LEU A 14 0.09 3.11 3.96
N LEU A 15 -1.11 3.71 3.92
CA LEU A 15 -2.07 3.50 2.84
C LEU A 15 -1.48 3.88 1.47
N ALA A 16 -0.85 5.05 1.37
CA ALA A 16 -0.23 5.49 0.12
C ALA A 16 0.84 4.51 -0.37
N VAL A 17 1.66 3.97 0.54
CA VAL A 17 2.71 2.99 0.21
C VAL A 17 2.13 1.63 -0.21
N ASP A 18 1.06 1.18 0.44
CA ASP A 18 0.41 -0.10 0.11
C ASP A 18 -0.23 -0.08 -1.29
N LEU A 19 -0.71 1.09 -1.72
CA LEU A 19 -1.31 1.30 -3.04
C LEU A 19 -0.29 1.45 -4.18
N VAL A 20 1.01 1.45 -3.90
CA VAL A 20 2.02 1.49 -4.97
C VAL A 20 1.96 0.18 -5.75
N PRO A 21 1.76 0.20 -7.08
CA PRO A 21 1.64 -1.04 -7.86
C PRO A 21 2.89 -1.91 -7.80
N SER A 22 2.73 -3.23 -7.98
CA SER A 22 3.86 -4.15 -8.13
C SER A 22 4.69 -3.80 -9.37
N GLY A 23 6.01 -3.99 -9.25
CA GLY A 23 6.95 -3.62 -10.31
C GLY A 23 7.18 -2.11 -10.43
N ARG A 24 6.55 -1.31 -9.56
CA ARG A 24 6.67 0.14 -9.56
C ARG A 24 7.23 0.66 -8.25
N VAL A 25 7.86 1.82 -8.32
CA VAL A 25 8.42 2.53 -7.18
C VAL A 25 7.99 3.99 -7.15
N VAL A 26 8.01 4.58 -5.98
CA VAL A 26 7.77 6.01 -5.74
C VAL A 26 8.89 6.59 -4.89
N SER A 27 9.12 7.89 -4.99
CA SER A 27 10.09 8.56 -4.14
C SER A 27 9.47 8.95 -2.78
N TYR A 28 10.29 9.09 -1.74
CA TYR A 28 9.84 9.68 -0.47
C TYR A 28 9.19 11.07 -0.65
N SER A 29 9.63 11.83 -1.65
CA SER A 29 9.04 13.13 -1.98
C SER A 29 7.67 12.98 -2.63
N ASP A 30 7.47 11.96 -3.46
CA ASP A 30 6.19 11.68 -4.13
C ASP A 30 5.11 11.34 -3.09
N VAL A 31 5.47 10.51 -2.11
CA VAL A 31 4.59 10.19 -0.96
C VAL A 31 4.30 11.42 -0.12
N ALA A 32 5.33 12.25 0.11
CA ALA A 32 5.15 13.48 0.86
C ALA A 32 4.20 14.46 0.17
N GLU A 33 4.32 14.61 -1.15
CA GLU A 33 3.45 15.46 -1.95
C GLU A 33 2.01 14.94 -1.94
N LEU A 34 1.81 13.63 -2.14
CA LEU A 34 0.48 13.02 -2.14
C LEU A 34 -0.24 13.15 -0.78
N VAL A 35 0.48 12.93 0.32
CA VAL A 35 -0.11 12.95 1.68
C VAL A 35 -0.21 14.37 2.25
N GLY A 36 0.50 15.35 1.67
CA GLY A 36 0.60 16.71 2.22
C GLY A 36 1.53 16.79 3.42
N THR A 37 2.69 16.13 3.35
CA THR A 37 3.69 16.11 4.42
C THR A 37 5.12 16.38 3.89
N SER A 38 6.15 16.05 4.67
CA SER A 38 7.56 16.18 4.25
C SER A 38 8.22 14.82 4.06
N ALA A 39 9.12 14.70 3.08
CA ALA A 39 9.87 13.47 2.80
C ALA A 39 10.63 12.95 4.05
N ARG A 40 11.15 13.86 4.89
CA ARG A 40 11.80 13.50 6.16
C ARG A 40 10.81 12.86 7.14
N ARG A 41 9.57 13.36 7.21
CA ARG A 41 8.53 12.78 8.06
C ARG A 41 8.11 11.41 7.54
N VAL A 42 7.94 11.25 6.22
CA VAL A 42 7.68 9.93 5.60
C VAL A 42 8.79 8.95 5.96
N GLY A 43 10.06 9.33 5.81
CA GLY A 43 11.19 8.46 6.18
C GLY A 43 11.16 8.03 7.64
N ARG A 44 10.82 8.95 8.57
CA ARG A 44 10.67 8.61 10.00
C ARG A 44 9.50 7.67 10.25
N ILE A 45 8.36 7.88 9.60
CA ILE A 45 7.18 7.01 9.71
C ILE A 45 7.54 5.61 9.18
N MET A 46 8.15 5.52 8.00
CA MET A 46 8.56 4.25 7.41
C MET A 46 9.56 3.49 8.27
N ALA A 47 10.47 4.19 8.96
CA ALA A 47 11.42 3.57 9.88
C ALA A 47 10.77 2.98 11.13
N VAL A 48 9.65 3.54 11.61
CA VAL A 48 8.98 3.13 12.85
C VAL A 48 7.82 2.17 12.57
N SER A 49 7.01 2.46 11.55
CA SER A 49 5.71 1.82 11.28
C SER A 49 5.65 1.17 9.89
N GLY A 50 6.70 1.26 9.08
CA GLY A 50 6.69 0.77 7.69
C GLY A 50 7.00 -0.72 7.52
N HIS A 51 7.06 -1.50 8.61
CA HIS A 51 7.48 -2.91 8.56
C HIS A 51 6.44 -3.84 7.93
N ASP A 52 5.16 -3.47 8.01
CA ASP A 52 4.04 -4.26 7.50
C ASP A 52 3.62 -3.91 6.05
N VAL A 53 4.24 -2.91 5.44
CA VAL A 53 3.91 -2.45 4.07
C VAL A 53 5.03 -2.80 3.08
N CYS A 54 4.75 -2.61 1.79
CA CYS A 54 5.71 -2.78 0.68
C CYS A 54 6.81 -1.70 0.66
N TRP A 55 7.55 -1.53 1.76
CA TRP A 55 8.51 -0.46 1.97
C TRP A 55 9.63 -0.42 0.91
N TRP A 56 9.95 -1.54 0.25
CA TRP A 56 10.92 -1.59 -0.84
C TRP A 56 10.47 -0.82 -2.09
N ARG A 57 9.18 -0.46 -2.20
CA ARG A 57 8.66 0.39 -3.28
C ARG A 57 8.87 1.89 -3.03
N VAL A 58 9.32 2.29 -1.85
CA VAL A 58 9.62 3.69 -1.51
C VAL A 58 11.13 3.89 -1.50
N VAL A 59 11.63 4.72 -2.41
CA VAL A 59 13.07 4.94 -2.60
C VAL A 59 13.42 6.42 -2.51
N THR A 60 14.71 6.74 -2.46
CA THR A 60 15.14 8.13 -2.67
C THR A 60 14.85 8.58 -4.11
N VAL A 61 14.89 9.89 -4.37
CA VAL A 61 14.79 10.43 -5.74
C VAL A 61 15.88 9.87 -6.68
N SER A 62 17.00 9.44 -6.12
CA SER A 62 18.08 8.77 -6.85
C SER A 62 17.78 7.29 -7.11
N GLY A 63 16.74 6.72 -6.50
CA GLY A 63 16.39 5.30 -6.56
C GLY A 63 17.14 4.40 -5.57
N ASP A 64 17.87 4.98 -4.61
CA ASP A 64 18.67 4.25 -3.63
C ASP A 64 17.91 4.00 -2.32
N LEU A 65 18.30 2.94 -1.61
CA LEU A 65 17.83 2.59 -0.26
C LEU A 65 18.98 2.56 0.75
N PRO A 66 18.69 2.70 2.06
CA PRO A 66 19.69 2.55 3.12
C PRO A 66 20.36 1.17 3.09
N ILE A 67 21.67 1.12 3.31
CA ILE A 67 22.51 -0.08 3.10
C ILE A 67 22.02 -1.34 3.85
N GLY A 68 21.48 -1.17 5.06
CA GLY A 68 20.94 -2.28 5.86
C GLY A 68 19.62 -2.86 5.34
N LEU A 69 18.90 -2.13 4.48
CA LEU A 69 17.63 -2.53 3.90
C LEU A 69 17.80 -3.00 2.45
N THR A 70 18.82 -2.51 1.76
CA THR A 70 19.08 -2.79 0.35
C THR A 70 19.07 -4.28 0.01
N ALA A 71 19.73 -5.13 0.80
CA ALA A 71 19.81 -6.57 0.51
C ALA A 71 18.41 -7.24 0.45
N ARG A 72 17.52 -6.87 1.38
CA ARG A 72 16.14 -7.37 1.40
C ARG A 72 15.31 -6.78 0.27
N ALA A 73 15.52 -5.50 -0.05
CA ALA A 73 14.82 -4.83 -1.13
C ALA A 73 15.20 -5.39 -2.51
N VAL A 74 16.47 -5.73 -2.72
CA VAL A 74 16.96 -6.31 -3.99
C VAL A 74 16.26 -7.62 -4.32
N GLU A 75 16.04 -8.49 -3.33
CA GLU A 75 15.31 -9.74 -3.52
C GLU A 75 13.86 -9.48 -3.97
N ARG A 76 13.17 -8.55 -3.30
CA ARG A 76 11.80 -8.14 -3.67
C ARG A 76 11.75 -7.49 -5.06
N TRP A 77 12.71 -6.63 -5.37
CA TRP A 77 12.82 -5.99 -6.68
C TRP A 77 13.01 -7.00 -7.80
N ARG A 78 13.82 -8.04 -7.59
CA ARG A 78 13.97 -9.13 -8.58
C ARG A 78 12.67 -9.89 -8.80
N GLN A 79 11.94 -10.19 -7.72
CA GLN A 79 10.63 -10.86 -7.79
C GLN A 79 9.59 -10.02 -8.56
N GLU A 80 9.65 -8.70 -8.41
CA GLU A 80 8.74 -7.76 -9.08
C GLU A 80 9.23 -7.29 -10.47
N GLY A 81 10.40 -7.73 -10.93
CA GLY A 81 10.97 -7.30 -12.21
C GLY A 81 11.52 -5.86 -12.23
N ILE A 82 11.82 -5.29 -11.06
CA ILE A 82 12.38 -3.94 -10.92
C ILE A 82 13.90 -3.98 -11.20
N PRO A 83 14.40 -3.17 -12.16
CA PRO A 83 15.81 -3.18 -12.53
C PRO A 83 16.70 -2.60 -11.43
N VAL A 84 17.56 -3.45 -10.88
CA VAL A 84 18.56 -3.10 -9.85
C VAL A 84 19.78 -2.46 -10.51
N LYS A 85 20.32 -1.40 -9.91
CA LYS A 85 21.57 -0.77 -10.35
C LYS A 85 22.73 -1.76 -10.20
N ALA A 86 23.75 -1.64 -11.07
CA ALA A 86 24.97 -2.43 -10.97
C ALA A 86 25.70 -2.24 -9.62
N SER A 87 25.53 -1.09 -8.97
CA SER A 87 26.06 -0.84 -7.63
C SER A 87 25.40 -1.67 -6.53
N GLY A 88 24.27 -2.34 -6.82
CA GLY A 88 23.46 -3.08 -5.86
C GLY A 88 22.73 -2.20 -4.84
N ARG A 89 22.91 -0.87 -4.86
CA ARG A 89 22.42 0.06 -3.82
C ARG A 89 21.02 0.64 -4.06
N GLY A 90 20.43 0.35 -5.21
CA GLY A 90 19.17 0.97 -5.61
C GLY A 90 18.60 0.40 -6.89
N CYS A 91 17.45 0.92 -7.29
CA CYS A 91 16.80 0.65 -8.56
C CYS A 91 16.92 1.86 -9.50
N ARG A 92 16.71 1.66 -10.80
CA ARG A 92 16.61 2.78 -11.76
C ARG A 92 15.19 3.35 -11.75
N ILE A 93 14.93 4.28 -10.84
CA ILE A 93 13.60 4.91 -10.67
C ILE A 93 12.98 5.42 -11.98
N ALA A 94 13.78 6.00 -12.88
CA ALA A 94 13.28 6.53 -14.16
C ALA A 94 12.57 5.48 -15.03
N GLY A 95 12.94 4.20 -14.93
CA GLY A 95 12.34 3.12 -15.72
C GLY A 95 11.17 2.42 -15.03
N CYS A 96 10.99 2.62 -13.72
CA CYS A 96 9.99 1.89 -12.92
C CYS A 96 9.16 2.80 -12.02
N ARG A 97 9.22 4.13 -12.16
CA ARG A 97 8.37 5.04 -11.38
C ARG A 97 6.90 4.73 -11.66
N ALA A 98 6.08 4.76 -10.61
CA ALA A 98 4.63 4.62 -10.73
C ALA A 98 4.03 5.78 -11.55
N ASP A 99 2.89 5.53 -12.19
CA ASP A 99 2.03 6.61 -12.67
C ASP A 99 1.45 7.35 -11.44
N LEU A 100 1.99 8.55 -11.17
CA LEU A 100 1.60 9.32 -9.99
C LEU A 100 0.14 9.73 -10.04
N VAL A 101 -0.43 9.97 -11.22
CA VAL A 101 -1.82 10.40 -11.36
C VAL A 101 -2.76 9.21 -11.10
N GLY A 102 -2.47 8.04 -11.68
CA GLY A 102 -3.20 6.80 -11.39
C GLY A 102 -3.14 6.41 -9.92
N TRP A 103 -1.94 6.46 -9.33
CA TRP A 103 -1.73 6.16 -7.91
C TRP A 103 -2.44 7.16 -6.99
N ALA A 104 -2.38 8.46 -7.28
CA ALA A 104 -3.09 9.48 -6.50
C ALA A 104 -4.62 9.26 -6.53
N ARG A 105 -5.18 8.89 -7.69
CA ARG A 105 -6.61 8.55 -7.79
C ARG A 105 -6.97 7.33 -6.94
N ALA A 106 -6.16 6.27 -6.99
CA ALA A 106 -6.37 5.08 -6.17
C ALA A 106 -6.33 5.44 -4.67
N TYR A 107 -5.39 6.29 -4.26
CA TYR A 107 -5.28 6.78 -2.89
C TYR A 107 -6.50 7.58 -2.44
N LEU A 108 -6.97 8.54 -3.24
CA LEU A 108 -8.17 9.32 -2.93
C LEU A 108 -9.42 8.43 -2.85
N SER A 109 -9.55 7.46 -3.74
CA SER A 109 -10.65 6.48 -3.70
C SER A 109 -10.61 5.64 -2.43
N ALA A 110 -9.44 5.18 -2.00
CA ALA A 110 -9.28 4.41 -0.78
C ALA A 110 -9.58 5.24 0.48
N LEU A 111 -9.16 6.51 0.51
CA LEU A 111 -9.52 7.43 1.58
C LEU A 111 -11.03 7.69 1.65
N ALA A 112 -11.69 7.87 0.50
CA ALA A 112 -13.14 8.05 0.47
C ALA A 112 -13.88 6.81 1.00
N ALA A 113 -13.45 5.61 0.61
CA ALA A 113 -14.01 4.35 1.11
C ALA A 113 -13.77 4.15 2.62
N ALA A 114 -12.64 4.62 3.15
CA ALA A 114 -12.36 4.59 4.59
C ALA A 114 -13.10 5.69 5.38
N GLY A 115 -13.51 6.76 4.69
CA GLY A 115 -14.22 7.91 5.23
C GLY A 115 -15.74 7.82 5.16
N GLU A 116 -16.31 6.75 4.58
CA GLU A 116 -17.71 6.42 4.78
C GLU A 116 -17.87 5.69 6.12
N PRO A 117 -18.29 6.36 7.22
CA PRO A 117 -18.88 5.62 8.31
C PRO A 117 -20.12 4.95 7.71
N SER A 118 -20.18 3.62 7.83
CA SER A 118 -21.37 2.82 7.59
C SER A 118 -22.63 3.64 7.93
N ARG A 119 -23.49 3.92 6.95
CA ARG A 119 -24.83 4.52 7.14
C ARG A 119 -25.77 3.50 7.81
N GLN A 120 -25.35 2.98 8.96
CA GLN A 120 -26.12 2.10 9.83
C GLN A 120 -26.01 2.59 11.28
N ASP A 121 -26.31 3.87 11.49
CA ASP A 121 -27.00 4.30 12.70
C ASP A 121 -28.49 4.00 12.47
N HIS A 122 -28.90 2.75 12.71
CA HIS A 122 -30.32 2.48 12.93
C HIS A 122 -30.60 2.84 14.39
N PRO A 123 -31.53 3.77 14.67
CA PRO A 123 -31.83 4.19 16.02
C PRO A 123 -32.65 3.08 16.66
N ASP A 124 -32.12 2.43 17.68
CA ASP A 124 -33.00 1.76 18.62
C ASP A 124 -32.46 1.76 20.04
N GLN A 125 -33.39 2.08 20.91
CA GLN A 125 -33.23 2.54 22.27
C GLN A 125 -33.22 1.34 23.19
N GLN A 126 -32.20 1.16 24.04
CA GLN A 126 -32.38 0.35 25.25
C GLN A 126 -31.37 0.66 26.38
N PRO A 127 -31.87 0.84 27.62
CA PRO A 127 -31.05 1.17 28.77
C PRO A 127 -30.25 -0.04 29.28
N GLN A 128 -28.96 0.22 29.47
CA GLN A 128 -27.96 -0.42 30.32
C GLN A 128 -28.47 -1.37 31.43
N ASP A 129 -28.26 -2.68 31.24
CA ASP A 129 -27.91 -3.65 32.30
C ASP A 129 -27.53 -5.01 31.69
N ALA A 130 -26.23 -5.35 31.60
CA ALA A 130 -25.71 -6.73 31.64
C ALA A 130 -24.17 -6.79 31.55
N LEU A 131 -23.58 -7.16 32.69
CA LEU A 131 -22.25 -7.71 32.93
C LEU A 131 -21.84 -8.85 31.98
N ARG A 132 -20.60 -8.83 31.41
CA ARG A 132 -19.55 -9.91 31.45
C ARG A 132 -18.34 -9.63 30.51
N PRO A 133 -17.15 -10.22 30.77
CA PRO A 133 -15.87 -9.84 30.17
C PRO A 133 -15.38 -10.77 29.06
N GLY A 134 -14.41 -10.29 28.28
CA GLY A 134 -13.42 -11.14 27.62
C GLY A 134 -13.69 -11.46 26.15
N GLY A 135 -13.02 -10.72 25.25
CA GLY A 135 -12.95 -11.04 23.82
C GLY A 135 -11.88 -10.20 23.15
N GLN A 136 -10.66 -10.73 23.07
CA GLN A 136 -9.54 -10.11 22.37
C GLN A 136 -9.84 -10.07 20.86
N PRO A 137 -9.69 -8.92 20.17
CA PRO A 137 -9.87 -8.88 18.72
C PRO A 137 -8.66 -9.53 18.01
N PRO A 138 -8.86 -10.31 16.94
CA PRO A 138 -7.75 -10.85 16.16
C PRO A 138 -7.06 -9.74 15.36
N GLY A 139 -5.73 -9.78 15.38
CA GLY A 139 -4.86 -8.87 14.64
C GLY A 139 -5.18 -8.87 13.14
N ARG A 140 -5.47 -7.67 12.62
CA ARG A 140 -5.74 -7.42 11.22
C ARG A 140 -4.45 -7.64 10.41
N ARG A 141 -4.28 -8.85 9.87
CA ARG A 141 -3.26 -9.12 8.84
C ARG A 141 -3.72 -8.47 7.54
N THR A 142 -3.24 -7.27 7.26
CA THR A 142 -3.30 -6.71 5.92
C THR A 142 -2.23 -7.43 5.10
N GLN A 143 -2.61 -8.54 4.46
CA GLN A 143 -1.82 -9.07 3.35
C GLN A 143 -1.79 -7.99 2.27
N CYS A 144 -0.61 -7.72 1.71
CA CYS A 144 -0.47 -6.96 0.48
C CYS A 144 -1.40 -7.61 -0.56
N VAL A 145 -2.52 -6.94 -0.84
CA VAL A 145 -3.49 -7.44 -1.81
C VAL A 145 -2.93 -7.13 -3.19
N ASP A 146 -2.61 -8.18 -3.95
CA ASP A 146 -2.28 -8.05 -5.37
C ASP A 146 -3.52 -7.56 -6.13
N PRO A 147 -3.53 -6.38 -6.77
CA PRO A 147 -4.68 -5.93 -7.56
C PRO A 147 -4.80 -6.66 -8.92
N SER A 148 -4.05 -7.74 -9.16
CA SER A 148 -4.01 -8.42 -10.46
C SER A 148 -4.83 -9.71 -10.58
N SER A 149 -5.56 -10.15 -9.54
CA SER A 149 -6.46 -11.30 -9.63
C SER A 149 -7.90 -10.88 -9.87
N SER A 150 -8.16 -10.27 -11.03
CA SER A 150 -9.51 -10.16 -11.57
C SER A 150 -9.45 -10.13 -13.08
N SER A 151 -9.33 -11.31 -13.68
CA SER A 151 -10.01 -11.72 -14.91
C SER A 151 -9.55 -13.12 -15.27
N LEU A 152 -10.47 -14.09 -15.22
CA LEU A 152 -10.71 -15.15 -16.21
C LEU A 152 -11.65 -16.19 -15.60
N LEU A 153 -12.94 -15.83 -15.53
CA LEU A 153 -14.03 -16.79 -15.50
C LEU A 153 -14.83 -16.59 -16.78
N GLY A 154 -15.03 -17.68 -17.52
CA GLY A 154 -16.13 -17.81 -18.46
C GLY A 154 -15.76 -18.07 -19.92
N ALA A 155 -15.34 -19.30 -20.23
CA ALA A 155 -15.78 -19.96 -21.46
C ALA A 155 -15.51 -21.48 -21.35
N SER A 156 -16.54 -22.22 -20.95
CA SER A 156 -16.70 -23.65 -21.27
C SER A 156 -18.02 -23.81 -22.05
N PRO A 157 -18.32 -24.98 -22.61
CA PRO A 157 -18.15 -25.31 -24.02
C PRO A 157 -19.50 -25.47 -24.72
N THR A 158 -19.53 -25.39 -26.06
CA THR A 158 -20.63 -25.96 -26.84
C THR A 158 -20.07 -26.84 -27.94
N SER A 159 -20.23 -28.14 -27.73
CA SER A 159 -20.29 -29.15 -28.78
C SER A 159 -21.43 -28.84 -29.75
N ASP A 160 -21.22 -29.17 -31.03
CA ASP A 160 -22.10 -29.95 -31.93
C ASP A 160 -21.96 -29.49 -33.38
N GLY A 161 -21.94 -30.44 -34.32
CA GLY A 161 -22.25 -30.16 -35.73
C GLY A 161 -21.41 -30.88 -36.77
N ASP A 162 -21.64 -32.19 -36.89
CA ASP A 162 -21.49 -33.00 -38.10
C ASP A 162 -22.09 -32.32 -39.36
N SER A 163 -21.38 -32.34 -40.50
CA SER A 163 -21.90 -32.52 -41.88
C SER A 163 -20.93 -31.96 -42.94
N GLY A 164 -20.51 -32.81 -43.88
CA GLY A 164 -19.86 -32.41 -45.14
C GLY A 164 -18.88 -33.43 -45.70
#